data_AF-A0A6P8DV78-F1
#
_entry.id   AF-A0A6P8DV78-F1
#
_cell.length_a   1.000
_cell.length_b   1.000
_cell.length_c   1.000
_cell.angle_alpha   90.00
_cell.angle_beta   90.00
_cell.angle_gamma   90.00
#
_symmetry.space_group_name_H-M   'P 1'
#
loop_
_entity.id
_entity.type
_entity.pdbx_description
1 polymer ?
#
loop_
_entity_poly.entity_id
_entity_poly.type
_entity_poly.pdbx_seq_one_letter_code
_entity_poly.pdbx_strand_id
1 'polypeptide(L)'
;MLQTVVEIVERYDAECVPDAYKSNKVAYIKNGSISKNCTKLLKVDKLMKAPIYIYYQLDNYYQNHRRYVKSRSDKQLLDGLQNNDTSSCKPEESNGGLPVVPCGLVAWSLFNDSYIFTRGAVPLKVNRKNIAWKSDRDHKFGKRVYPFNFQNGSLIGGGKLDPHIPLSDQEDLIVWMRTAALPSFRKLYGRIEEDLHPSDLITVNLTNNYNTYSFGGAKKLVLSTSSWLGGKNDFLGVFYIFVGSSCIFISLVFLLLHLKDSRPCGDATFSYWNRKNVSL
;
A
#
# COMPACT_ATOMS: atom_id res chain seq x y z
N MET A 1 -25.81 -11.33 -3.87
CA MET A 1 -25.51 -10.12 -4.66
C MET A 1 -24.04 -9.78 -4.40
N LEU A 2 -23.10 -10.34 -5.19
CA LEU A 2 -21.67 -10.06 -5.02
C LEU A 2 -21.42 -8.63 -5.51
N GLN A 3 -21.18 -7.69 -4.58
CA GLN A 3 -20.77 -6.35 -4.92
C GLN A 3 -19.42 -6.41 -5.65
N THR A 4 -19.43 -6.07 -6.94
CA THR A 4 -18.19 -5.95 -7.71
C THR A 4 -17.43 -4.72 -7.22
N VAL A 5 -16.14 -4.90 -6.91
CA VAL A 5 -15.28 -3.79 -6.52
C VAL A 5 -15.07 -2.88 -7.73
N VAL A 6 -15.34 -1.59 -7.56
CA VAL A 6 -15.12 -0.56 -8.57
C VAL A 6 -13.86 0.20 -8.18
N GLU A 7 -12.97 0.39 -9.14
CA GLU A 7 -11.68 1.05 -8.93
C GLU A 7 -11.39 2.02 -10.07
N ILE A 8 -10.93 3.22 -9.72
CA ILE A 8 -10.42 4.25 -10.63
C ILE A 8 -8.94 4.44 -10.29
N VAL A 9 -8.06 4.33 -11.29
CA VAL A 9 -6.61 4.48 -11.12
C VAL A 9 -6.12 5.57 -12.08
N GLU A 10 -5.58 6.65 -11.54
CA GLU A 10 -5.07 7.77 -12.31
C GLU A 10 -3.59 7.99 -12.05
N ARG A 11 -2.75 7.89 -13.09
CA ARG A 11 -1.34 8.24 -12.99
C ARG A 11 -1.17 9.74 -13.18
N TYR A 12 -0.59 10.43 -12.20
CA TYR A 12 -0.46 11.89 -12.24
C TYR A 12 0.98 12.39 -12.27
N ASP A 13 1.99 11.58 -11.93
CA ASP A 13 3.38 12.05 -11.84
C ASP A 13 3.87 12.67 -13.15
N ALA A 14 3.71 11.97 -14.29
CA ALA A 14 4.27 12.42 -15.55
C ALA A 14 3.48 13.59 -16.19
N GLU A 15 2.17 13.65 -15.96
CA GLU A 15 1.28 14.62 -16.59
C GLU A 15 1.26 15.96 -15.85
N CYS A 16 1.53 15.93 -14.54
CA CYS A 16 1.64 17.12 -13.71
C CYS A 16 3.01 17.82 -13.80
N VAL A 17 3.85 17.45 -14.77
CA VAL A 17 5.11 18.13 -15.08
C VAL A 17 4.90 19.05 -16.27
N PRO A 18 5.18 20.38 -16.16
CA PRO A 18 5.08 21.30 -17.28
C PRO A 18 5.96 20.89 -18.46
N ASP A 19 5.56 21.24 -19.68
CA ASP A 19 6.26 20.85 -20.91
C ASP A 19 7.76 21.22 -20.90
N ALA A 20 8.10 22.40 -20.36
CA ALA A 20 9.46 22.88 -20.22
C ALA A 20 10.37 21.96 -19.38
N TYR A 21 9.79 21.12 -18.52
CA TYR A 21 10.53 20.22 -17.62
C TYR A 21 10.32 18.73 -17.94
N LYS A 22 9.64 18.37 -19.04
CA LYS A 22 9.41 16.97 -19.39
C LYS A 22 10.71 16.18 -19.59
N SER A 23 11.75 16.82 -20.14
CA SER A 23 13.09 16.24 -20.32
C SER A 23 13.90 16.15 -19.03
N ASN A 24 13.63 17.02 -18.04
CA ASN A 24 14.32 17.06 -16.76
C ASN A 24 13.35 17.24 -15.58
N LYS A 25 12.61 16.17 -15.28
CA LYS A 25 11.61 16.13 -14.21
C LYS A 25 12.23 16.32 -12.82
N VAL A 26 13.51 15.95 -12.65
CA VAL A 26 14.24 16.11 -11.38
C VAL A 26 14.51 17.58 -11.08
N ALA A 27 14.83 18.40 -12.10
CA ALA A 27 14.98 19.84 -11.93
C ALA A 27 13.65 20.49 -11.50
N TYR A 28 12.53 20.06 -12.10
CA TYR A 28 11.21 20.54 -11.70
C TYR A 28 10.89 20.25 -10.24
N ILE A 29 11.04 18.98 -9.81
CA ILE A 29 10.62 18.59 -8.45
C ILE A 29 11.49 19.23 -7.36
N LYS A 30 12.77 19.46 -7.64
CA LYS A 30 13.72 20.09 -6.70
C LYS A 30 13.55 21.61 -6.61
N ASN A 31 12.92 22.25 -7.60
CA ASN A 31 12.75 23.70 -7.60
C ASN A 31 11.54 24.11 -6.74
N GLY A 32 11.81 24.70 -5.57
CA GLY A 32 10.80 25.16 -4.61
C GLY A 32 10.02 26.42 -5.03
N SER A 33 10.51 27.18 -6.02
CA SER A 33 9.83 28.39 -6.51
C SER A 33 8.68 28.08 -7.47
N ILE A 34 8.63 26.87 -8.01
CA ILE A 34 7.61 26.46 -8.99
C ILE A 34 6.49 25.71 -8.26
N SER A 35 5.25 26.18 -8.43
CA SER A 35 4.07 25.49 -7.91
C SER A 35 3.99 24.04 -8.41
N LYS A 36 3.69 23.11 -7.50
CA LYS A 36 3.50 21.69 -7.79
C LYS A 36 2.02 21.30 -7.87
N ASN A 37 1.14 22.29 -7.90
CA ASN A 37 -0.30 22.05 -7.98
C ASN A 37 -0.65 21.59 -9.39
N CYS A 38 -1.53 20.60 -9.44
CA CYS A 38 -2.00 19.99 -10.67
C CYS A 38 -3.46 19.61 -10.49
N THR A 39 -4.24 19.74 -11.56
CA THR A 39 -5.65 19.39 -11.57
C THR A 39 -5.88 18.21 -12.49
N LYS A 40 -6.58 17.20 -12.01
CA LYS A 40 -6.94 15.99 -12.75
C LYS A 40 -8.44 15.77 -12.70
N LEU A 41 -9.02 15.39 -13.83
CA LEU A 41 -10.44 15.09 -13.93
C LEU A 41 -10.64 13.57 -13.95
N LEU A 42 -11.37 13.05 -12.99
CA LEU A 42 -11.72 11.63 -12.90
C LEU A 42 -13.19 11.45 -13.26
N LYS A 43 -13.48 10.55 -14.20
CA LYS A 43 -14.84 10.16 -14.54
C LYS A 43 -15.20 8.88 -13.79
N VAL A 44 -16.37 8.88 -13.16
CA VAL A 44 -16.90 7.70 -12.47
C VAL A 44 -17.72 6.87 -13.45
N ASP A 45 -17.24 5.69 -13.84
CA ASP A 45 -17.94 4.86 -14.83
C ASP A 45 -19.07 4.01 -14.24
N LYS A 46 -18.91 3.60 -12.97
CA LYS A 46 -19.85 2.73 -12.25
C LYS A 46 -20.09 3.29 -10.85
N LEU A 47 -21.27 3.01 -10.30
CA LEU A 47 -21.64 3.42 -8.95
C LEU A 47 -20.60 2.93 -7.94
N MET A 48 -19.99 3.86 -7.22
CA MET A 48 -19.11 3.57 -6.09
C MET A 48 -19.88 3.86 -4.80
N LYS A 49 -20.27 2.80 -4.08
CA LYS A 49 -20.94 2.94 -2.78
C LYS A 49 -19.93 3.25 -1.68
N ALA A 50 -20.29 4.16 -0.79
CA ALA A 50 -19.51 4.54 0.38
C ALA A 50 -19.35 3.35 1.37
N PRO A 51 -18.23 3.28 2.12
CA PRO A 51 -17.09 4.20 2.06
C PRO A 51 -16.19 3.94 0.85
N ILE A 52 -15.76 5.02 0.18
CA ILE A 52 -14.81 4.95 -0.94
C ILE A 52 -13.42 5.27 -0.41
N TYR A 53 -12.49 4.34 -0.59
CA TYR A 53 -11.13 4.46 -0.08
C TYR A 53 -10.24 5.15 -1.09
N ILE A 54 -9.47 6.12 -0.61
CA ILE A 54 -8.46 6.84 -1.38
C ILE A 54 -7.09 6.25 -1.03
N TYR A 55 -6.39 5.74 -2.03
CA TYR A 55 -5.01 5.28 -1.89
C TYR A 55 -4.08 6.11 -2.77
N TYR A 56 -2.86 6.31 -2.29
CA TYR A 56 -1.74 6.60 -3.18
C TYR A 56 -1.00 5.31 -3.48
N GLN A 57 -0.64 5.12 -4.74
CA GLN A 57 0.19 4.02 -5.20
C GLN A 57 1.55 4.57 -5.61
N LEU A 58 2.60 3.94 -5.08
CA LEU A 58 3.97 4.16 -5.51
C LEU A 58 4.45 2.91 -6.23
N ASP A 59 5.02 3.09 -7.42
CA ASP A 59 5.67 2.04 -8.19
C ASP A 59 7.19 2.23 -8.19
N ASN A 60 7.93 1.12 -8.28
CA ASN A 60 9.39 1.09 -8.27
C ASN A 60 9.99 1.77 -7.01
N TYR A 61 9.38 1.54 -5.85
CA TYR A 61 9.83 2.03 -4.55
C TYR A 61 10.08 0.86 -3.59
N TYR A 62 11.34 0.58 -3.28
CA TYR A 62 11.74 -0.62 -2.52
C TYR A 62 11.68 -0.43 -0.99
N GLN A 63 10.47 -0.29 -0.42
CA GLN A 63 10.30 -0.27 1.04
C GLN A 63 10.79 -1.56 1.72
N ASN A 64 10.81 -2.67 0.98
CA ASN A 64 11.25 -3.98 1.46
C ASN A 64 12.78 -4.16 1.47
N HIS A 65 13.56 -3.18 1.03
CA HIS A 65 15.01 -3.27 1.06
C HIS A 65 15.53 -3.38 2.50
N ARG A 66 16.38 -4.37 2.79
CA ARG A 66 16.83 -4.70 4.16
C ARG A 66 17.34 -3.50 4.97
N ARG A 67 18.13 -2.62 4.36
CA ARG A 67 18.65 -1.41 5.04
C ARG A 67 17.56 -0.40 5.33
N TYR A 68 16.57 -0.28 4.45
CA TYR A 68 15.45 0.64 4.62
C TYR A 68 14.54 0.15 5.75
N VAL A 69 14.10 -1.12 5.72
CA VAL A 69 13.22 -1.72 6.74
C VAL A 69 13.84 -1.64 8.15
N LYS A 70 15.16 -1.85 8.25
CA LYS A 70 15.87 -1.78 9.53
C LYS A 70 16.07 -0.36 10.05
N SER A 71 15.98 0.65 9.19
CA SER A 71 16.26 2.04 9.55
C SER A 71 15.05 2.70 10.23
N ARG A 72 14.79 2.25 11.47
CA ARG A 72 13.79 2.75 12.42
C ARG A 72 14.10 2.21 13.82
N SER A 73 13.51 2.81 14.86
CA SER A 73 13.58 2.31 16.24
C SER A 73 12.19 2.18 16.84
N ASP A 74 11.69 0.96 16.98
CA ASP A 74 10.34 0.69 17.49
C ASP A 74 10.20 1.12 18.97
N LYS A 75 11.29 1.06 19.76
CA LYS A 75 11.34 1.59 21.13
C LYS A 75 11.22 3.12 21.13
N GLN A 76 11.90 3.81 20.23
CA GLN A 76 11.80 5.27 20.12
C GLN A 76 10.39 5.72 19.70
N LEU A 77 9.69 4.94 18.86
CA LEU A 77 8.30 5.25 18.51
C LEU A 77 7.35 5.21 19.72
N LEU A 78 7.68 4.43 20.76
CA LEU A 78 6.90 4.29 21.99
C LEU A 78 7.34 5.25 23.10
N ASP A 79 8.64 5.36 23.32
CA ASP A 79 9.24 6.02 24.48
C ASP A 79 9.88 7.37 24.12
N GLY A 80 9.93 7.72 22.83
CA GLY A 80 10.49 8.98 22.34
C GLY A 80 11.96 9.14 22.69
N LEU A 81 12.30 10.31 23.25
CA LEU A 81 13.66 10.67 23.64
C LEU A 81 14.20 9.89 24.85
N GLN A 82 13.36 9.10 25.54
CA GLN A 82 13.84 8.25 26.64
C GLN A 82 14.68 7.06 26.14
N ASN A 83 14.52 6.68 24.87
CA ASN A 83 15.28 5.60 24.26
C ASN A 83 16.54 6.13 23.54
N ASN A 84 17.71 5.78 24.09
CA ASN A 84 19.01 6.16 23.52
C ASN A 84 19.54 5.18 22.46
N ASP A 85 18.95 3.99 22.32
CA ASP A 85 19.35 3.03 21.28
C ASP A 85 18.67 3.35 19.95
N THR A 86 19.32 4.21 19.17
CA THR A 86 18.91 4.63 17.82
C THR A 86 19.90 4.18 16.74
N SER A 87 20.83 3.27 17.09
CA SER A 87 21.88 2.79 16.19
C SER A 87 21.35 2.17 14.88
N SER A 88 20.14 1.60 14.92
CA SER A 88 19.43 1.06 13.76
C SER A 88 18.96 2.15 12.79
N CYS A 89 18.73 3.38 13.26
CA CYS A 89 18.17 4.49 12.48
C CYS A 89 19.15 5.18 11.54
N LYS A 90 20.41 4.74 11.47
CA LYS A 90 21.39 5.34 10.55
C LYS A 90 20.87 5.33 9.09
N PRO A 91 21.18 6.38 8.31
CA PRO A 91 21.93 7.59 8.69
C PRO A 91 21.10 8.64 9.45
N GLU A 92 19.78 8.55 9.44
CA GLU A 92 18.85 9.57 9.97
C GLU A 92 18.56 9.39 11.47
N GLU A 93 19.61 9.25 12.29
CA GLU A 93 19.50 9.11 13.75
C GLU A 93 19.57 10.47 14.49
N SER A 94 20.32 11.42 13.94
CA SER A 94 20.52 12.75 14.50
C SER A 94 20.78 13.77 13.38
N ASN A 95 20.47 15.04 13.64
CA ASN A 95 20.77 16.14 12.73
C ASN A 95 21.31 17.32 13.54
N GLY A 96 22.46 17.87 13.16
CA GLY A 96 23.12 18.95 13.91
C GLY A 96 23.50 18.59 15.34
N GLY A 97 23.81 17.32 15.61
CA GLY A 97 24.14 16.82 16.96
C GLY A 97 22.95 16.57 17.87
N LEU A 98 21.72 16.83 17.42
CA LEU A 98 20.49 16.58 18.16
C LEU A 98 19.76 15.34 17.62
N PRO A 99 19.18 14.48 18.47
CA PRO A 99 18.45 13.29 18.03
C PRO A 99 17.25 13.66 17.16
N VAL A 100 16.89 12.80 16.21
CA VAL A 100 15.67 12.93 15.40
C VAL A 100 14.59 12.00 15.95
N VAL A 101 13.36 12.50 16.10
CA VAL A 101 12.18 11.70 16.49
C VAL A 101 11.04 11.98 15.52
N PRO A 102 10.46 10.95 14.88
CA PRO A 102 10.95 9.58 14.76
C PRO A 102 12.22 9.49 13.88
N CYS A 103 13.19 8.67 14.28
CA CYS A 103 14.43 8.45 13.52
C CYS A 103 14.29 7.41 12.40
N GLY A 104 15.22 7.48 11.45
CA GLY A 104 15.42 6.46 10.42
C GLY A 104 14.80 6.77 9.05
N LEU A 105 15.32 6.10 8.03
CA LEU A 105 14.97 6.32 6.61
C LEU A 105 13.48 6.07 6.34
N VAL A 106 12.86 5.14 7.06
CA VAL A 106 11.42 4.86 6.89
C VAL A 106 10.62 6.10 7.21
N ALA A 107 10.85 6.71 8.37
CA ALA A 107 10.12 7.92 8.76
C ALA A 107 10.55 9.12 7.92
N TRP A 108 11.85 9.32 7.72
CA TRP A 108 12.43 10.46 7.00
C TRP A 108 11.89 10.62 5.57
N SER A 109 11.62 9.52 4.88
CA SER A 109 11.08 9.53 3.50
C SER A 109 9.54 9.61 3.43
N LEU A 110 8.87 10.16 4.46
CA LEU A 110 7.41 10.27 4.55
C LEU A 110 6.77 10.84 3.29
N PHE A 111 5.74 10.18 2.76
CA PHE A 111 4.98 10.67 1.61
C PHE A 111 4.29 12.01 1.90
N ASN A 112 4.34 12.96 0.96
CA ASN A 112 3.93 14.37 1.22
C ASN A 112 3.10 15.03 0.10
N ASP A 113 2.54 14.24 -0.81
CA ASP A 113 1.54 14.79 -1.73
C ASP A 113 0.19 14.95 -1.03
N SER A 114 -0.59 15.91 -1.50
CA SER A 114 -1.93 16.19 -1.01
C SER A 114 -2.95 16.03 -2.12
N TYR A 115 -4.19 15.71 -1.73
CA TYR A 115 -5.33 15.56 -2.62
C TYR A 115 -6.54 16.30 -2.05
N ILE A 116 -7.18 17.12 -2.87
CA ILE A 116 -8.45 17.80 -2.62
C ILE A 116 -9.41 17.41 -3.73
N PHE A 117 -10.61 16.97 -3.37
CA PHE A 117 -11.60 16.45 -4.31
C PHE A 117 -12.82 17.38 -4.35
N THR A 118 -13.30 17.68 -5.55
CA THR A 118 -14.55 18.42 -5.76
C THR A 118 -15.40 17.73 -6.82
N ARG A 119 -16.73 17.72 -6.63
CA ARG A 119 -17.72 17.30 -7.62
C ARG A 119 -18.42 18.56 -8.13
N GLY A 120 -18.02 19.02 -9.31
CA GLY A 120 -18.39 20.37 -9.79
C GLY A 120 -17.90 21.44 -8.81
N ALA A 121 -18.83 22.21 -8.24
CA ALA A 121 -18.55 23.24 -7.23
C ALA A 121 -18.57 22.73 -5.78
N VAL A 122 -19.01 21.48 -5.54
CA VAL A 122 -19.18 20.94 -4.18
C VAL A 122 -17.91 20.22 -3.73
N PRO A 123 -17.31 20.57 -2.58
CA PRO A 123 -16.15 19.85 -2.06
C PRO A 123 -16.54 18.48 -1.51
N LEU A 124 -15.79 17.44 -1.89
CA LEU A 124 -15.93 16.10 -1.32
C LEU A 124 -15.05 16.00 -0.08
N LYS A 125 -15.67 15.74 1.08
CA LYS A 125 -14.96 15.68 2.35
C LYS A 125 -14.16 14.37 2.46
N VAL A 126 -12.84 14.50 2.56
CA VAL A 126 -11.94 13.37 2.83
C VAL A 126 -11.79 13.18 4.33
N ASN A 127 -12.25 12.04 4.84
CA ASN A 127 -12.02 11.63 6.22
C ASN A 127 -10.65 10.96 6.35
N ARG A 128 -9.75 11.59 7.10
CA ARG A 128 -8.38 11.10 7.39
C ARG A 128 -8.24 10.45 8.77
N LYS A 129 -9.34 10.28 9.50
CA LYS A 129 -9.36 9.60 10.81
C LYS A 129 -9.66 8.11 10.63
N ASN A 130 -9.09 7.30 11.52
CA ASN A 130 -9.18 5.85 11.53
C ASN A 130 -8.69 5.18 10.23
N ILE A 131 -7.62 5.72 9.63
CA ILE A 131 -6.96 5.14 8.44
C ILE A 131 -5.86 4.13 8.83
N ALA A 132 -5.28 4.30 10.02
CA ALA A 132 -4.33 3.37 10.59
C ALA A 132 -5.05 2.24 11.36
N TRP A 133 -4.32 1.15 11.61
CA TRP A 133 -4.81 0.08 12.46
C TRP A 133 -4.89 0.55 13.90
N LYS A 134 -6.00 0.27 14.57
CA LYS A 134 -6.22 0.64 15.98
C LYS A 134 -5.07 0.15 16.87
N SER A 135 -4.59 -1.08 16.67
CA SER A 135 -3.47 -1.63 17.42
C SER A 135 -2.15 -0.90 17.21
N ASP A 136 -1.90 -0.36 16.02
CA ASP A 136 -0.69 0.45 15.79
C ASP A 136 -0.79 1.77 16.57
N ARG A 137 -1.94 2.46 16.49
CA ARG A 137 -2.19 3.70 17.25
C ARG A 137 -2.11 3.52 18.75
N ASP A 138 -2.69 2.43 19.27
CA ASP A 138 -2.84 2.21 20.71
C ASP A 138 -1.57 1.61 21.36
N HIS A 139 -0.78 0.84 20.61
CA HIS A 139 0.29 0.01 21.20
C HIS A 139 1.66 0.11 20.51
N LYS A 140 1.80 0.76 19.36
CA LYS A 140 3.10 0.88 18.65
C LYS A 140 3.64 2.30 18.57
N PHE A 141 2.76 3.29 18.71
CA PHE A 141 3.13 4.71 18.67
C PHE A 141 2.74 5.35 20.00
N GLY A 142 3.68 6.07 20.61
CA GLY A 142 3.52 6.65 21.94
C GLY A 142 2.55 7.83 21.96
N LYS A 143 1.61 7.82 22.90
CA LYS A 143 0.61 8.90 23.11
C LYS A 143 1.20 10.19 23.68
N ARG A 144 2.42 10.12 24.20
CA ARG A 144 3.17 11.26 24.76
C ARG A 144 4.51 11.47 24.06
N VAL A 145 4.65 10.93 22.85
CA VAL A 145 5.84 11.10 22.01
C VAL A 145 5.49 12.07 20.90
N TYR A 146 6.27 13.14 20.78
CA TYR A 146 6.08 14.19 19.79
C TYR A 146 7.28 14.23 18.83
N PRO A 147 7.09 14.65 17.58
CA PRO A 147 8.19 14.86 16.66
C PRO A 147 9.22 15.85 17.22
N PHE A 148 10.50 15.53 17.08
CA PHE A 148 11.60 16.39 17.53
C PHE A 148 12.71 16.39 16.49
N ASN A 149 13.18 17.57 16.08
CA ASN A 149 14.22 17.76 15.08
C ASN A 149 13.98 17.02 13.74
N PHE A 150 12.73 16.69 13.43
CA PHE A 150 12.34 15.91 12.25
C PHE A 150 12.30 16.79 10.99
N GLN A 151 12.97 16.36 9.92
CA GLN A 151 13.03 17.08 8.64
C GLN A 151 13.55 18.53 8.77
N ASN A 152 14.44 18.78 9.74
CA ASN A 152 15.03 20.09 10.05
C ASN A 152 16.46 20.26 9.49
N GLY A 153 16.94 19.29 8.72
CA GLY A 153 18.26 19.33 8.07
C GLY A 153 18.23 20.05 6.72
N SER A 154 19.41 20.20 6.12
CA SER A 154 19.56 20.69 4.74
C SER A 154 18.97 19.71 3.72
N LEU A 155 19.04 18.41 4.01
CA LEU A 155 18.43 17.36 3.21
C LEU A 155 17.05 17.01 3.79
N ILE A 156 16.02 17.16 2.96
CA ILE A 156 14.61 16.88 3.28
C ILE A 156 14.19 15.65 2.49
N GLY A 157 13.83 14.57 3.19
CA GLY A 157 13.43 13.31 2.56
C GLY A 157 12.00 13.26 2.07
N GLY A 158 11.08 13.81 2.85
CA GLY A 158 9.66 13.82 2.53
C GLY A 158 8.88 14.86 3.33
N GLY A 159 7.72 14.46 3.83
CA GLY A 159 6.78 15.30 4.55
C GLY A 159 7.25 15.66 5.96
N LYS A 160 6.76 16.79 6.48
CA LYS A 160 6.96 17.19 7.87
C LYS A 160 5.83 16.66 8.74
N LEU A 161 6.13 16.48 10.02
CA LEU A 161 5.16 16.13 11.05
C LEU A 161 4.81 17.37 11.88
N ASP A 162 3.63 17.37 12.48
CA ASP A 162 3.20 18.43 13.39
C ASP A 162 3.85 18.20 14.78
N PRO A 163 4.67 19.15 15.27
CA PRO A 163 5.34 19.01 16.57
C PRO A 163 4.37 19.07 17.76
N HIS A 164 3.12 19.53 17.57
CA HIS A 164 2.11 19.64 18.61
C HIS A 164 1.17 18.42 18.68
N ILE A 165 1.28 17.47 17.75
CA ILE A 165 0.45 16.26 17.70
C ILE A 165 1.32 15.04 18.05
N PRO A 166 0.87 14.16 18.97
CA PRO A 166 1.64 12.97 19.31
C PRO A 166 1.70 12.00 18.13
N LEU A 167 2.74 11.17 18.08
CA LEU A 167 2.94 10.20 16.99
C LEU A 167 1.77 9.21 16.85
N SER A 168 1.06 8.89 17.94
CA SER A 168 -0.13 8.02 17.93
C SER A 168 -1.30 8.56 17.11
N ASP A 169 -1.36 9.89 16.96
CA ASP A 169 -2.49 10.58 16.34
C ASP A 169 -2.17 11.03 14.90
N GLN A 170 -0.89 10.95 14.50
CA GLN A 170 -0.43 11.22 13.14
C GLN A 170 -0.59 9.97 12.26
N GLU A 171 -1.84 9.63 11.90
CA GLU A 171 -2.15 8.37 11.22
C GLU A 171 -1.44 8.18 9.86
N ASP A 172 -1.15 9.27 9.14
CA ASP A 172 -0.39 9.21 7.89
C ASP A 172 1.03 8.65 8.09
N LEU A 173 1.69 9.05 9.18
CA LEU A 173 2.97 8.48 9.59
C LEU A 173 2.82 6.99 9.87
N ILE A 174 1.78 6.60 10.62
CA ILE A 174 1.56 5.20 11.03
C ILE A 174 1.34 4.31 9.79
N VAL A 175 0.50 4.77 8.85
CA VAL A 175 0.28 4.08 7.57
C VAL A 175 1.58 3.98 6.78
N TRP A 176 2.39 5.04 6.75
CA TRP A 176 3.67 5.05 6.04
C TRP A 176 4.70 4.09 6.66
N MET A 177 4.84 4.10 7.98
CA MET A 177 5.81 3.28 8.74
C MET A 177 5.59 1.77 8.61
N ARG A 178 4.38 1.35 8.21
CA ARG A 178 4.10 -0.05 7.86
C ARG A 178 4.69 -0.39 6.49
N THR A 179 5.96 -0.76 6.44
CA THR A 179 6.72 -1.08 5.21
C THR A 179 5.99 -2.10 4.33
N ALA A 180 5.84 -1.78 3.04
CA ALA A 180 5.27 -2.69 2.06
C ALA A 180 6.22 -3.83 1.68
N ALA A 181 5.65 -5.00 1.34
CA ALA A 181 6.41 -6.18 0.96
C ALA A 181 6.92 -6.16 -0.50
N LEU A 182 6.26 -5.38 -1.36
CA LEU A 182 6.51 -5.30 -2.80
C LEU A 182 6.93 -3.88 -3.20
N PRO A 183 7.67 -3.69 -4.32
CA PRO A 183 8.10 -2.38 -4.80
C PRO A 183 6.97 -1.53 -5.40
N SER A 184 5.85 -2.17 -5.76
CA SER A 184 4.61 -1.52 -6.12
C SER A 184 3.60 -1.75 -5.00
N PHE A 185 3.17 -0.68 -4.35
CA PHE A 185 2.28 -0.78 -3.19
C PHE A 185 1.33 0.40 -3.10
N ARG A 186 0.23 0.16 -2.38
CA ARG A 186 -0.80 1.15 -2.07
C ARG A 186 -0.82 1.43 -0.58
N LYS A 187 -1.09 2.67 -0.21
CA LYS A 187 -1.23 3.13 1.17
C LYS A 187 -2.50 3.95 1.27
N LEU A 188 -3.27 3.73 2.34
CA LEU A 188 -4.52 4.42 2.55
C LEU A 188 -4.24 5.89 2.91
N TYR A 189 -4.84 6.81 2.16
CA TYR A 189 -4.78 8.25 2.42
C TYR A 189 -5.99 8.75 3.21
N GLY A 190 -7.16 8.19 2.94
CA GLY A 190 -8.42 8.62 3.52
C GLY A 190 -9.62 7.91 2.91
N ARG A 191 -10.81 8.33 3.31
CA ARG A 191 -12.07 7.81 2.79
C ARG A 191 -13.06 8.93 2.50
N ILE A 192 -13.87 8.74 1.46
CA ILE A 192 -15.03 9.56 1.14
C ILE A 192 -16.26 8.79 1.62
N GLU A 193 -17.07 9.43 2.45
CA GLU A 193 -18.22 8.81 3.15
C GLU A 193 -19.54 9.03 2.40
N GLU A 194 -19.47 9.36 1.11
CA GLU A 194 -20.60 9.58 0.22
C GLU A 194 -20.45 8.78 -1.07
N ASP A 195 -21.59 8.41 -1.66
CA ASP A 195 -21.64 7.65 -2.90
C ASP A 195 -21.22 8.53 -4.09
N LEU A 196 -20.50 7.91 -5.04
CA LEU A 196 -20.21 8.52 -6.34
C LEU A 196 -20.98 7.79 -7.43
N HIS A 197 -21.76 8.55 -8.20
CA HIS A 197 -22.67 8.01 -9.21
C HIS A 197 -21.99 7.90 -10.59
N PRO A 198 -22.47 6.98 -11.45
CA PRO A 198 -22.02 6.92 -12.83
C PRO A 198 -22.16 8.29 -13.52
N SER A 199 -21.13 8.67 -14.28
CA SER A 199 -20.97 9.97 -14.95
C SER A 199 -20.66 11.15 -14.03
N ASP A 200 -20.47 10.96 -12.73
CA ASP A 200 -19.90 12.00 -11.88
C ASP A 200 -18.50 12.38 -12.39
N LEU A 201 -18.24 13.67 -12.48
CA LEU A 201 -16.95 14.25 -12.83
C LEU A 201 -16.29 14.82 -11.57
N ILE A 202 -15.26 14.13 -11.10
CA ILE A 202 -14.52 14.49 -9.90
C ILE A 202 -13.26 15.23 -10.29
N THR A 203 -13.16 16.48 -9.88
CA THR A 203 -11.95 17.27 -10.04
C THR A 203 -11.05 17.05 -8.84
N VAL A 204 -9.81 16.66 -9.09
CA VAL A 204 -8.79 16.42 -8.08
C VAL A 204 -7.72 17.48 -8.21
N ASN A 205 -7.65 18.36 -7.22
CA ASN A 205 -6.54 19.28 -7.05
C ASN A 205 -5.50 18.60 -6.16
N LEU A 206 -4.35 18.28 -6.75
CA LEU A 206 -3.27 17.58 -6.07
C LEU A 206 -1.99 18.42 -6.06
N THR A 207 -1.17 18.23 -5.03
CA THR A 207 0.16 18.84 -4.96
C THR A 207 1.23 17.75 -5.11
N ASN A 208 1.96 17.78 -6.21
CA ASN A 208 2.97 16.79 -6.63
C ASN A 208 4.36 17.12 -6.04
N ASN A 209 4.53 16.96 -4.73
CA ASN A 209 5.75 17.30 -3.98
C ASN A 209 6.77 16.15 -3.89
N TYR A 210 6.29 14.90 -3.84
CA TYR A 210 7.12 13.74 -3.54
C TYR A 210 7.96 13.33 -4.75
N ASN A 211 9.28 13.30 -4.62
CA ASN A 211 10.17 12.99 -5.74
C ASN A 211 10.24 11.49 -6.03
N THR A 212 9.67 11.06 -7.16
CA THR A 212 9.84 9.70 -7.69
C THR A 212 10.70 9.62 -8.93
N TYR A 213 11.04 10.75 -9.55
CA TYR A 213 11.75 10.79 -10.83
C TYR A 213 13.21 10.35 -10.72
N SER A 214 13.86 10.61 -9.58
CA SER A 214 15.28 10.28 -9.39
C SER A 214 15.59 8.78 -9.39
N PHE A 215 14.60 7.94 -9.15
CA PHE A 215 14.73 6.48 -9.17
C PHE A 215 13.79 5.81 -10.18
N GLY A 216 13.18 6.57 -11.10
CA GLY A 216 12.28 6.03 -12.11
C GLY A 216 10.98 5.44 -11.55
N GLY A 217 10.48 5.99 -10.43
CA GLY A 217 9.19 5.62 -9.85
C GLY A 217 8.01 6.35 -10.47
N ALA A 218 6.82 5.78 -10.30
CA ALA A 218 5.56 6.38 -10.74
C ALA A 218 4.61 6.59 -9.57
N LYS A 219 3.69 7.55 -9.70
CA LYS A 219 2.67 7.84 -8.68
C LYS A 219 1.28 7.79 -9.29
N LYS A 220 0.40 7.06 -8.61
CA LYS A 220 -1.00 6.96 -9.01
C LYS A 220 -1.90 7.27 -7.84
N LEU A 221 -2.99 7.95 -8.13
CA LEU A 221 -4.13 8.11 -7.24
C LEU A 221 -5.11 6.98 -7.53
N VAL A 222 -5.60 6.32 -6.48
CA VAL A 222 -6.54 5.20 -6.62
C VAL A 222 -7.75 5.48 -5.76
N LEU A 223 -8.94 5.45 -6.36
CA LEU A 223 -10.22 5.40 -5.66
C LEU A 223 -10.76 3.98 -5.78
N SER A 224 -11.07 3.32 -4.66
CA SER A 224 -11.60 1.96 -4.68
C SER A 224 -12.71 1.79 -3.66
N THR A 225 -13.76 1.05 -4.04
CA THR A 225 -14.66 0.45 -3.05
C THR A 225 -14.00 -0.78 -2.43
N SER A 226 -14.61 -1.32 -1.37
CA SER A 226 -14.18 -2.59 -0.77
C SER A 226 -15.32 -3.59 -0.77
N SER A 227 -14.95 -4.87 -0.81
CA SER A 227 -15.82 -6.01 -0.54
C SER A 227 -15.37 -6.67 0.76
N TRP A 228 -16.10 -7.69 1.21
CA TRP A 228 -15.69 -8.50 2.37
C TRP A 228 -14.32 -9.18 2.20
N LEU A 229 -13.94 -9.51 0.96
CA LEU A 229 -12.61 -10.06 0.63
C LEU A 229 -11.53 -8.98 0.45
N GLY A 230 -11.87 -7.71 0.64
CA GLY A 230 -11.00 -6.56 0.45
C GLY A 230 -11.21 -5.87 -0.91
N GLY A 231 -10.12 -5.33 -1.47
CA GLY A 231 -10.13 -4.62 -2.74
C GLY A 231 -10.23 -5.53 -3.96
N LYS A 232 -10.06 -4.94 -5.14
CA LYS A 232 -10.14 -5.67 -6.42
C LYS A 232 -8.96 -6.63 -6.58
N ASN A 233 -9.22 -7.93 -6.49
CA ASN A 233 -8.24 -8.97 -6.77
C ASN A 233 -8.92 -10.27 -7.22
N ASP A 234 -8.79 -10.60 -8.50
CA ASP A 234 -9.43 -11.78 -9.10
C ASP A 234 -8.59 -13.06 -8.93
N PHE A 235 -7.34 -12.95 -8.45
CA PHE A 235 -6.40 -14.08 -8.34
C PHE A 235 -6.97 -15.23 -7.51
N LEU A 236 -7.55 -14.93 -6.34
CA LEU A 236 -8.07 -15.96 -5.45
C LEU A 236 -9.22 -16.73 -6.12
N GLY A 237 -10.12 -16.03 -6.81
CA GLY A 237 -11.22 -16.66 -7.54
C GLY A 237 -10.72 -17.56 -8.67
N VAL A 238 -9.80 -17.07 -9.50
CA VAL A 238 -9.18 -17.86 -10.58
C VAL A 238 -8.43 -19.07 -10.02
N PHE A 239 -7.70 -18.90 -8.93
CA PHE A 239 -6.95 -19.97 -8.27
C PHE A 239 -7.87 -21.10 -7.79
N TYR A 240 -8.98 -20.78 -7.11
CA TYR A 240 -9.94 -21.80 -6.67
C TYR A 240 -10.61 -22.53 -7.81
N ILE A 241 -10.98 -21.83 -8.89
CA ILE A 241 -11.52 -22.47 -10.10
C ILE A 241 -10.50 -23.44 -10.70
N PHE A 242 -9.25 -23.00 -10.84
CA PHE A 242 -8.18 -23.83 -11.39
C PHE A 242 -7.92 -25.10 -10.57
N VAL A 243 -7.77 -24.97 -9.25
CA VAL A 243 -7.55 -26.12 -8.35
C VAL A 243 -8.77 -27.04 -8.33
N GLY A 244 -9.98 -26.49 -8.25
CA GLY A 244 -11.22 -27.27 -8.27
C GLY A 244 -11.40 -28.06 -9.56
N SER A 245 -11.20 -27.42 -10.72
CA SER A 245 -11.25 -28.08 -12.03
C SER A 245 -10.18 -29.18 -12.16
N SER A 246 -8.97 -28.94 -11.64
CA SER A 246 -7.90 -29.94 -11.65
C SER A 246 -8.25 -31.17 -10.81
N CYS A 247 -8.84 -30.98 -9.62
CA CYS A 247 -9.29 -32.08 -8.76
C CYS A 247 -10.42 -32.89 -9.42
N ILE A 248 -11.40 -32.24 -10.06
CA ILE A 248 -12.47 -32.93 -10.79
C ILE A 248 -11.89 -33.74 -11.95
N PHE A 249 -10.96 -33.18 -12.70
CA PHE A 249 -10.30 -33.88 -13.80
C PHE A 249 -9.55 -35.12 -13.31
N ILE A 250 -8.75 -34.99 -12.25
CA ILE A 250 -8.02 -36.12 -11.63
C ILE A 250 -9.01 -37.19 -11.14
N SER A 251 -10.11 -36.80 -10.49
CA SER A 251 -11.15 -37.70 -10.03
C SER A 251 -11.80 -38.48 -11.19
N LEU A 252 -12.10 -37.81 -12.31
CA LEU A 252 -12.63 -38.46 -13.51
C LEU A 252 -11.64 -39.46 -14.13
N VAL A 253 -10.34 -39.12 -14.16
CA VAL A 253 -9.29 -40.05 -14.62
C VAL A 253 -9.25 -41.29 -13.72
N PHE A 254 -9.26 -41.13 -12.39
CA PHE A 254 -9.29 -42.26 -11.46
C PHE A 254 -10.58 -43.08 -11.60
N LEU A 255 -11.73 -42.44 -11.83
CA LEU A 255 -12.99 -43.13 -12.08
C LEU A 255 -12.92 -43.98 -13.35
N LEU A 256 -12.42 -43.42 -14.45
CA LEU A 256 -12.25 -44.15 -15.72
C LEU A 256 -11.27 -45.33 -15.57
N LEU A 257 -10.17 -45.15 -14.85
CA LEU A 257 -9.23 -46.22 -14.53
C LEU A 257 -9.88 -47.31 -13.67
N HIS A 258 -10.69 -46.93 -12.68
CA HIS A 258 -11.41 -47.89 -11.83
C HIS A 258 -12.47 -48.67 -12.61
N LEU A 259 -13.16 -48.03 -13.55
CA LEU A 259 -14.14 -48.69 -14.41
C LEU A 259 -13.48 -49.64 -15.43
N LYS A 260 -12.28 -49.30 -15.92
CA LYS A 260 -11.54 -50.14 -16.87
C LYS A 260 -10.82 -51.30 -16.20
N ASP A 261 -10.08 -51.02 -15.12
CA ASP A 261 -9.23 -51.97 -14.40
C ASP A 261 -9.69 -52.10 -12.94
N SER A 262 -10.93 -52.58 -12.75
CA SER A 262 -11.46 -52.80 -11.41
C SER A 262 -10.72 -53.95 -10.73
N ARG A 263 -9.95 -53.64 -9.68
CA ARG A 263 -9.37 -54.65 -8.79
C ARG A 263 -10.30 -54.84 -7.60
N PRO A 264 -10.59 -56.09 -7.19
CA PRO A 264 -11.42 -56.31 -6.01
C PRO A 264 -10.74 -55.76 -4.76
N CYS A 265 -11.48 -55.03 -3.93
CA CYS A 265 -10.98 -54.56 -2.64
C CYS A 265 -10.71 -55.77 -1.72
N GLY A 266 -9.50 -55.84 -1.16
CA GLY A 266 -9.13 -56.89 -0.19
C GLY A 266 -8.69 -58.22 -0.81
N ASP A 267 -8.44 -58.29 -2.12
CA ASP A 267 -7.97 -59.52 -2.76
C ASP A 267 -6.50 -59.82 -2.43
N ALA A 268 -6.27 -60.85 -1.60
CA ALA A 268 -4.95 -61.28 -1.18
C ALA A 268 -4.10 -61.88 -2.32
N THR A 269 -4.68 -62.22 -3.47
CA THR A 269 -3.94 -62.74 -4.64
C THR A 269 -2.99 -61.70 -5.26
N PHE A 270 -3.31 -60.40 -5.11
CA PHE A 270 -2.45 -59.30 -5.54
C PHE A 270 -1.35 -58.95 -4.52
N SER A 271 -1.30 -59.64 -3.37
CA SER A 271 -0.20 -59.52 -2.41
C SER A 271 1.11 -59.93 -3.06
N TYR A 272 2.15 -59.14 -2.83
CA TYR A 272 3.50 -59.39 -3.35
C TYR A 272 4.00 -60.83 -3.06
N TRP A 273 3.64 -61.36 -1.89
CA TRP A 273 4.00 -62.71 -1.46
C TRP A 273 3.27 -63.82 -2.23
N ASN A 274 1.99 -63.64 -2.56
CA ASN A 274 1.21 -64.63 -3.31
C ASN A 274 1.55 -64.62 -4.80
N ARG A 275 1.90 -63.46 -5.39
CA ARG A 275 2.32 -63.38 -6.80
C ARG A 275 3.61 -64.16 -7.08
N LYS A 276 4.54 -64.27 -6.12
CA LYS A 276 5.78 -65.04 -6.28
C LYS A 276 5.58 -66.55 -6.24
N ASN A 277 4.55 -67.04 -5.55
CA ASN A 277 4.27 -68.47 -5.46
C ASN A 277 3.54 -69.02 -6.69
N VAL A 278 3.01 -68.15 -7.55
CA VAL A 278 2.33 -68.52 -8.82
C VAL A 278 3.30 -68.55 -10.01
N SER A 279 4.51 -68.01 -9.86
CA SER A 279 5.56 -67.99 -10.90
C SER A 279 6.59 -69.12 -10.81
N LEU A 280 6.23 -70.26 -10.21
CA LEU A 280 7.05 -71.46 -10.11
C LEU A 280 6.33 -72.65 -10.75
#